data_AF-A0AAV7K746-F1
#
_entry.id   AF-A0AAV7K746-F1
#
_cell.length_a   1.000
_cell.length_b   1.000
_cell.length_c   1.000
_cell.angle_alpha   90.00
_cell.angle_beta   90.00
_cell.angle_gamma   90.00
#
_symmetry.space_group_name_H-M   'P 1'
#
loop_
_entity.id
_entity.type
_entity.pdbx_description
1 polymer ?
#
loop_
_entity_poly.entity_id
_entity_poly.type
_entity_poly.pdbx_seq_one_letter_code
_entity_poly.pdbx_strand_id
1 'polypeptide(L)'
;MGSLSLRKQVAVILQTTECSFELHFVETQRQLEGADYGLFSIALATTLCQGIDLHMCFFDQTQMRIHLHSRLEQLNMTLFPPSKKPRRECMKRWQRKVVVTSRYSGVSRLLITSVLIHMG
;
A
#
# COMPACT_ATOMS: atom_id res chain seq x y z
N MET A 1 17.60 -17.20 -2.76
CA MET A 1 17.06 -16.36 -1.66
C MET A 1 17.98 -15.14 -1.52
N GLY A 2 17.70 -14.07 -2.26
CA GLY A 2 18.49 -12.83 -2.16
C GLY A 2 17.90 -11.94 -1.07
N SER A 3 18.68 -11.66 -0.03
CA SER A 3 18.33 -10.66 0.98
C SER A 3 18.15 -9.30 0.31
N LEU A 4 17.07 -8.58 0.64
CA LEU A 4 16.97 -7.16 0.34
C LEU A 4 18.22 -6.48 0.93
N SER A 5 18.95 -5.68 0.15
CA SER A 5 20.15 -5.04 0.71
C SER A 5 19.73 -4.17 1.90
N LEU A 6 20.38 -4.40 3.04
CA LEU A 6 20.14 -3.72 4.32
C LEU A 6 20.03 -2.20 4.15
N ARG A 7 20.79 -1.64 3.19
CA ARG A 7 20.79 -0.21 2.83
C ARG A 7 19.44 0.31 2.35
N LYS A 8 18.64 -0.50 1.63
CA LYS A 8 17.30 -0.11 1.17
C LYS A 8 16.27 -0.13 2.31
N GLN A 9 16.43 -1.05 3.26
CA GLN A 9 15.61 -1.09 4.47
C GLN A 9 15.93 0.11 5.38
N VAL A 10 17.21 0.40 5.55
CA VAL A 10 17.72 1.54 6.32
C VAL A 10 17.31 2.89 5.70
N ALA A 11 17.31 3.03 4.38
CA ALA A 11 16.89 4.27 3.71
C ALA A 11 15.41 4.63 3.93
N VAL A 12 14.53 3.62 4.06
CA VAL A 12 13.10 3.82 4.41
C VAL A 12 12.93 4.29 5.87
N ILE A 13 13.87 3.91 6.74
CA ILE A 13 13.86 4.21 8.18
C ILE A 13 14.39 5.63 8.48
N LEU A 14 15.36 6.13 7.71
CA LEU A 14 16.18 7.31 8.07
C LEU A 14 15.52 8.71 7.97
N GLN A 15 14.20 8.83 7.83
CA GLN A 15 13.49 10.13 7.81
C GLN A 15 12.47 10.29 8.94
N THR A 16 12.54 9.50 9.99
CA THR A 16 11.63 9.59 11.14
C THR A 16 12.35 10.15 12.37
N THR A 17 11.68 11.06 13.09
CA THR A 17 12.11 11.57 14.41
C THR A 17 11.72 10.62 15.55
N GLU A 18 11.10 9.48 15.21
CA GLU A 18 10.48 8.56 16.14
C GLU A 18 11.49 7.57 16.73
N CYS A 19 11.39 7.30 18.03
CA CYS A 19 12.33 6.42 18.74
C CYS A 19 12.09 4.92 18.47
N SER A 20 10.92 4.55 17.94
CA SER A 20 10.57 3.18 17.60
C SER A 20 9.55 3.13 16.47
N PHE A 21 9.70 2.17 15.56
CA PHE A 21 8.77 1.92 14.47
C PHE A 21 8.59 0.41 14.28
N GLU A 22 7.47 0.03 13.68
CA GLU A 22 7.19 -1.34 13.27
C GLU A 22 7.14 -1.43 11.74
N LEU A 23 7.82 -2.44 11.21
CA LEU A 23 7.78 -2.78 9.79
C LEU A 23 6.89 -4.00 9.59
N HIS A 24 5.81 -3.80 8.85
CA HIS A 24 4.87 -4.85 8.48
C HIS A 24 5.04 -5.19 7.00
N PHE A 25 5.50 -6.40 6.71
CA PHE A 25 5.56 -6.89 5.33
C PHE A 25 4.23 -7.53 4.98
N VAL A 26 3.48 -6.88 4.08
CA VAL A 26 2.11 -7.28 3.74
C VAL A 26 2.07 -7.71 2.29
N GLU A 27 1.48 -8.87 2.04
CA GLU A 27 1.17 -9.28 0.68
C GLU A 27 -0.04 -8.49 0.20
N THR A 28 0.07 -7.88 -0.98
CA THR A 28 -1.02 -7.11 -1.60
C THR A 28 -1.20 -7.48 -3.08
N GLN A 29 -2.37 -7.16 -3.63
CA GLN A 29 -2.65 -7.34 -5.05
C GLN A 29 -1.57 -6.64 -5.91
N ARG A 30 -1.03 -7.37 -6.89
CA ARG A 30 -0.10 -6.82 -7.88
C ARG A 30 -0.87 -5.99 -8.91
N GLN A 31 -0.33 -4.82 -9.23
CA GLN A 31 -0.79 -4.01 -10.36
C GLN A 31 -0.60 -4.76 -11.69
N LEU A 32 -1.54 -4.60 -12.61
CA LEU A 32 -1.48 -5.21 -13.93
C LEU A 32 -0.49 -4.47 -14.84
N GLU A 33 -0.46 -3.14 -14.75
CA GLU A 33 0.39 -2.26 -15.55
C GLU A 33 1.45 -1.56 -14.69
N GLY A 34 2.63 -1.33 -15.24
CA GLY A 34 3.74 -0.66 -14.54
C GLY A 34 3.40 0.75 -14.06
N ALA A 35 2.51 1.46 -14.76
CA ALA A 35 2.14 2.84 -14.48
C ALA A 35 1.22 3.01 -13.25
N ASP A 36 0.51 1.96 -12.82
CA ASP A 36 -0.47 2.05 -11.73
C ASP A 36 0.12 1.97 -10.32
N TYR A 37 1.45 2.06 -10.20
CA TYR A 37 2.09 1.96 -8.89
C TYR A 37 1.67 3.07 -7.92
N GLY A 38 1.61 4.32 -8.39
CA GLY A 38 1.15 5.45 -7.60
C GLY A 38 -0.30 5.27 -7.17
N LEU A 39 -1.15 4.80 -8.10
CA LEU A 39 -2.57 4.53 -7.85
C LEU A 39 -2.78 3.49 -6.74
N PHE A 40 -2.04 2.39 -6.79
CA PHE A 40 -2.05 1.39 -5.74
C PHE A 40 -1.51 1.90 -4.41
N SER A 41 -0.48 2.77 -4.44
CA SER A 41 0.07 3.38 -3.23
C SER A 41 -0.99 4.24 -2.52
N ILE A 42 -1.75 5.03 -3.28
CA ILE A 42 -2.85 5.85 -2.76
C ILE A 42 -4.00 4.98 -2.23
N ALA A 43 -4.38 3.92 -2.95
CA ALA A 43 -5.47 3.04 -2.52
C ALA A 43 -5.15 2.29 -1.23
N LEU A 44 -3.94 1.74 -1.12
CA LEU A 44 -3.47 1.10 0.11
C LEU A 44 -3.39 2.12 1.25
N ALA A 45 -2.97 3.35 0.96
CA ALA A 45 -2.94 4.41 1.96
C ALA A 45 -4.31 4.78 2.49
N THR A 46 -5.26 4.95 1.59
CA THR A 46 -6.63 5.26 1.97
C THR A 46 -7.22 4.12 2.81
N THR A 47 -6.93 2.87 2.45
CA THR A 47 -7.40 1.68 3.18
C THR A 47 -6.83 1.61 4.60
N LEU A 48 -5.52 1.83 4.76
CA LEU A 48 -4.87 1.82 6.07
C LEU A 48 -5.34 2.99 6.94
N CYS A 49 -5.53 4.18 6.37
CA CYS A 49 -6.07 5.34 7.09
C CYS A 49 -7.48 5.10 7.64
N GLN A 50 -8.24 4.16 7.05
CA GLN A 50 -9.55 3.73 7.54
C GLN A 50 -9.49 2.53 8.50
N GLY A 51 -8.29 2.08 8.89
CA GLY A 51 -8.10 0.96 9.82
C GLY A 51 -8.46 -0.41 9.21
N ILE A 52 -8.50 -0.51 7.88
CA ILE A 52 -8.86 -1.76 7.20
C ILE A 52 -7.61 -2.58 6.91
N ASP A 53 -7.68 -3.89 7.17
CA ASP A 53 -6.61 -4.84 6.85
C ASP A 53 -6.44 -4.97 5.32
N LEU A 54 -5.22 -4.69 4.86
CA LEU A 54 -4.83 -4.77 3.46
C LEU A 54 -4.94 -6.20 2.90
N HIS A 55 -4.81 -7.26 3.72
CA HIS A 55 -4.96 -8.64 3.27
C HIS A 55 -6.38 -8.98 2.81
N MET A 56 -7.37 -8.18 3.24
CA MET A 56 -8.77 -8.34 2.87
C MET A 56 -9.16 -7.48 1.66
N CYS A 57 -8.24 -6.66 1.15
CA CYS A 57 -8.54 -5.66 0.13
C CYS A 57 -8.07 -6.10 -1.26
N PHE A 58 -9.00 -6.06 -2.20
CA PHE A 58 -8.74 -6.25 -3.63
C PHE A 58 -9.41 -5.11 -4.36
N PHE A 59 -8.69 -4.44 -5.24
CA PHE A 59 -9.19 -3.28 -5.96
C PHE A 59 -9.56 -3.64 -7.41
N ASP A 60 -10.63 -3.02 -7.89
CA ASP A 60 -10.97 -3.04 -9.31
C ASP A 60 -10.08 -2.03 -10.06
N GLN A 61 -8.94 -2.52 -10.57
CA GLN A 61 -7.94 -1.69 -11.24
C GLN A 61 -8.51 -0.84 -12.38
N THR A 62 -9.53 -1.35 -13.07
CA THR A 62 -10.16 -0.62 -14.18
C THR A 62 -10.90 0.62 -13.72
N GLN A 63 -11.44 0.58 -12.49
CA GLN A 63 -12.20 1.68 -11.90
C GLN A 63 -11.36 2.57 -10.99
N MET A 64 -10.17 2.13 -10.58
CA MET A 64 -9.33 2.89 -9.64
C MET A 64 -8.95 4.27 -10.18
N ARG A 65 -8.57 4.39 -11.47
CA ARG A 65 -8.17 5.68 -12.06
C ARG A 65 -9.34 6.66 -12.10
N ILE A 66 -10.50 6.19 -12.56
CA ILE A 66 -11.74 6.98 -12.63
C ILE A 66 -12.14 7.44 -11.22
N HIS A 67 -12.08 6.52 -10.25
CA HIS A 67 -12.36 6.84 -8.86
C HIS A 67 -11.42 7.91 -8.31
N LEU A 68 -10.10 7.75 -8.51
CA LEU A 68 -9.12 8.73 -8.04
C LEU A 68 -9.40 10.12 -8.62
N HIS A 69 -9.65 10.21 -9.92
CA HIS A 69 -10.00 11.48 -10.56
C HIS A 69 -11.20 12.15 -9.89
N SER A 70 -12.30 11.41 -9.74
CA SER A 70 -13.52 11.92 -9.10
C SER A 70 -13.29 12.36 -7.66
N ARG A 71 -12.46 11.64 -6.89
CA ARG A 71 -12.16 11.99 -5.49
C ARG A 71 -11.23 13.17 -5.34
N LEU A 72 -10.32 13.38 -6.29
CA LEU A 72 -9.49 14.58 -6.36
C LEU A 72 -10.34 15.81 -6.67
N GLU A 73 -11.26 15.72 -7.64
CA GLU A 73 -12.19 16.82 -7.96
C GLU A 73 -13.09 17.18 -6.77
N GLN A 74 -13.50 16.19 -5.99
CA GLN A 74 -14.34 16.36 -4.80
C GLN A 74 -13.55 16.72 -3.53
N LEU A 75 -12.22 16.75 -3.59
CA LEU A 75 -11.32 16.95 -2.44
C LEU A 75 -11.64 16.02 -1.24
N ASN A 76 -12.13 14.81 -1.52
CA ASN A 76 -12.57 13.87 -0.51
C ASN A 76 -12.14 12.45 -0.87
N MET A 77 -11.11 11.94 -0.19
CA MET A 77 -10.57 10.60 -0.44
C MET A 77 -11.40 9.53 0.30
N THR A 78 -11.93 8.57 -0.47
CA THR A 78 -12.68 7.42 0.06
C THR A 78 -12.04 6.10 -0.39
N LEU A 79 -12.49 4.98 0.18
CA LEU A 79 -12.02 3.66 -0.25
C LEU A 79 -12.21 3.45 -1.75
N PHE A 80 -11.19 2.85 -2.34
CA PHE A 80 -11.21 2.51 -3.75
C PHE A 80 -12.18 1.35 -4.01
N PRO A 81 -12.76 1.27 -5.23
CA PRO A 81 -13.74 0.25 -5.57
C PRO A 81 -13.17 -1.15 -5.39
N PRO A 82 -13.88 -2.05 -4.66
CA PRO A 82 -13.41 -3.41 -4.49
C PRO A 82 -13.55 -4.21 -5.78
N SER A 83 -12.63 -5.16 -5.99
CA SER A 83 -12.72 -6.08 -7.12
C SER A 83 -13.90 -7.03 -6.94
N LYS A 84 -14.70 -7.21 -7.99
CA LYS A 84 -15.74 -8.24 -8.05
C LYS A 84 -15.17 -9.64 -8.28
N LYS A 85 -13.89 -9.74 -8.64
CA LYS A 85 -13.24 -11.03 -8.88
C LYS A 85 -13.02 -11.74 -7.55
N PRO A 86 -13.17 -13.07 -7.51
CA PRO A 86 -12.93 -13.83 -6.29
C PRO A 86 -11.46 -13.67 -5.87
N ARG A 87 -11.23 -13.56 -4.55
CA ARG A 87 -9.91 -13.39 -3.94
C ARG A 87 -8.85 -14.29 -4.58
N ARG A 88 -9.13 -15.58 -4.77
CA ARG A 88 -8.23 -16.57 -5.42
C ARG A 88 -7.73 -16.16 -6.82
N GLU A 89 -8.51 -15.39 -7.57
CA GLU A 89 -8.16 -14.94 -8.91
C GLU A 89 -7.31 -13.67 -8.87
N CYS A 90 -7.64 -12.73 -7.97
CA CYS A 90 -6.81 -11.57 -7.66
C CYS A 90 -5.45 -12.00 -7.05
N MET A 91 -5.46 -13.09 -6.28
CA MET A 91 -4.30 -13.69 -5.60
C MET A 91 -3.36 -14.46 -6.54
N LYS A 92 -3.65 -14.60 -7.84
CA LYS A 92 -2.69 -15.22 -8.78
C LYS A 92 -1.46 -14.33 -9.03
N ARG A 93 -1.49 -13.06 -8.59
CA ARG A 93 -0.46 -12.06 -8.83
C ARG A 93 -0.26 -11.23 -7.55
N TRP A 94 0.64 -11.68 -6.69
CA TRP A 94 1.00 -10.95 -5.47
C TRP A 94 2.26 -10.11 -5.65
N GLN A 95 2.33 -9.04 -4.87
CA GLN A 95 3.57 -8.33 -4.58
C GLN A 95 3.68 -8.09 -3.08
N ARG A 96 4.87 -8.30 -2.51
CA ARG A 96 5.15 -7.92 -1.13
C ARG A 96 5.37 -6.42 -1.08
N LYS A 97 4.61 -5.74 -0.25
CA LYS A 97 4.80 -4.33 0.06
C LYS A 97 5.20 -4.19 1.52
N VAL A 98 6.10 -3.26 1.78
CA VAL A 98 6.48 -2.88 3.13
C VAL A 98 5.55 -1.76 3.57
N VAL A 99 4.94 -1.92 4.73
CA VAL A 99 4.16 -0.89 5.40
C VAL A 99 4.93 -0.51 6.65
N VAL A 100 5.12 0.78 6.88
CA VAL A 100 5.80 1.31 8.06
C VAL A 100 4.77 2.01 8.94
N THR A 101 4.67 1.58 10.18
CA THR A 101 3.81 2.21 11.18
C THR A 101 4.69 2.75 12.30
N SER A 102 4.52 4.01 12.67
CA SER A 102 5.08 4.55 13.91
C SER A 102 4.02 4.65 14.99
N ARG A 103 4.36 4.23 16.22
CA ARG A 103 3.51 4.42 17.39
C ARG A 103 3.99 5.67 18.12
N TYR A 104 3.27 6.79 17.94
CA TYR A 104 3.45 7.98 18.77
C TYR A 104 2.32 8.06 19.79
N SER A 105 2.62 8.20 21.08
CA SER A 105 1.74 8.59 22.20
C SER A 105 0.20 8.62 21.96
N GLY A 106 -0.40 7.49 21.56
CA GLY A 106 -1.85 7.36 21.34
C GLY A 106 -2.39 7.83 19.97
N VAL A 107 -1.55 8.28 19.03
CA VAL A 107 -1.93 8.65 17.66
C VAL A 107 -0.98 7.99 16.65
N SER A 108 -1.46 6.96 15.95
CA SER A 108 -0.71 6.27 14.90
C SER A 108 -0.51 7.21 13.69
N ARG A 109 0.71 7.73 13.48
CA ARG A 109 1.08 8.38 12.21
C ARG A 109 1.56 7.30 11.23
N LEU A 110 0.84 7.21 10.11
CA LEU A 110 1.07 6.19 9.11
C LEU A 110 1.98 6.74 7.99
N LEU A 111 3.22 6.27 7.93
CA LEU A 111 4.18 6.59 6.87
C LEU A 111 4.16 5.47 5.84
N ILE A 112 3.36 5.62 4.79
CA ILE A 112 3.31 4.60 3.73
C ILE A 112 4.32 4.96 2.67
N THR A 113 5.52 4.42 2.82
CA THR A 113 6.43 4.26 1.70
C THR A 113 6.04 2.97 1.00
N SER A 114 5.25 3.09 -0.07
CA SER A 114 5.15 1.97 -0.99
C SER A 114 6.56 1.79 -1.57
N VAL A 115 7.20 0.65 -1.31
CA VAL A 115 8.39 0.20 -2.07
C VAL A 115 7.98 -1.02 -2.90
N LEU A 116 8.01 -0.89 -4.23
CA LEU A 116 7.68 -1.96 -5.16
C LEU A 116 8.89 -2.89 -5.18
N ILE A 117 8.81 -3.99 -4.46
CA ILE A 117 9.84 -5.03 -4.54
C ILE A 117 9.47 -5.91 -5.74
N HIS A 118 10.02 -5.57 -6.92
CA HIS A 118 10.01 -6.49 -8.06
C HIS A 118 11.01 -7.62 -7.76
N MET A 119 10.48 -8.80 -7.44
CA MET A 119 11.27 -10.04 -7.42
C MET A 119 11.24 -10.62 -8.83
N GLY A 120 12.32 -10.43 -9.57
CA GLY A 120 12.69 -11.28 -10.70
C GLY A 120 13.44 -12.51 -10.21
#